data_AF-A0AAD5ENV3-F1
#
_entry.id   AF-A0AAD5ENV3-F1
#
_cell.length_a   1.000
_cell.length_b   1.000
_cell.length_c   1.000
_cell.angle_alpha   90.00
_cell.angle_beta   90.00
_cell.angle_gamma   90.00
#
_symmetry.space_group_name_H-M   'P 1'
#
loop_
_entity.id
_entity.type
_entity.pdbx_description
1 polymer ?
#
loop_
_entity_poly.entity_id
_entity_poly.type
_entity_poly.pdbx_seq_one_letter_code
_entity_poly.pdbx_strand_id
1 'polypeptide(L)'
;MTGAMGLSALMNAWSLALAGRWSEVPQLQGVHEDLLDEADARFDPDQEPYCLAQAQLKGLKLLRFGLRFFSRTCFRRKKELGMLYLPSSFVSKLRQEALNDLKPSSSEPVFVSDGDVLCAWATRMMASQQGKQRPVLVLNIFDIQSRLKSIFRPEHAYVQNTAFGSLSIFKSGEVSRTSFGETAFRIREDLIQQSTEEQILAQ
;
A
#
# COMPACT_ATOMS: atom_id res chain seq x y z
N MET A 1 9.25 -3.89 16.38
CA MET A 1 10.10 -3.91 15.16
C MET A 1 9.88 -2.59 14.41
N THR A 2 10.91 -1.93 13.91
CA THR A 2 10.82 -0.61 13.23
C THR A 2 10.44 -0.75 11.76
N GLY A 3 9.51 0.08 11.27
CA GLY A 3 9.14 0.15 9.86
C GLY A 3 10.12 1.00 9.02
N ALA A 4 9.92 1.06 7.71
CA ALA A 4 10.80 1.81 6.80
C ALA A 4 10.88 3.30 7.14
N MET A 5 9.74 3.92 7.48
CA MET A 5 9.68 5.33 7.89
C MET A 5 10.44 5.58 9.19
N GLY A 6 10.27 4.71 10.19
CA GLY A 6 11.03 4.79 11.44
C GLY A 6 12.53 4.63 11.23
N LEU A 7 12.95 3.72 10.35
CA LEU A 7 14.37 3.56 10.00
C LEU A 7 14.91 4.81 9.30
N SER A 8 14.14 5.41 8.39
CA SER A 8 14.51 6.67 7.74
C SER A 8 14.68 7.80 8.77
N ALA A 9 13.76 7.90 9.74
CA ALA A 9 13.84 8.90 10.80
C ALA A 9 15.11 8.72 11.67
N LEU A 10 15.43 7.47 12.04
CA LEU A 10 16.65 7.14 12.78
C LEU A 10 17.92 7.50 12.00
N MET A 11 17.98 7.17 10.70
CA MET A 11 19.15 7.48 9.87
C MET A 11 19.34 8.99 9.69
N ASN A 12 18.24 9.75 9.53
CA ASN A 12 18.28 11.21 9.45
C ASN A 12 18.74 11.82 10.77
N ALA A 13 18.17 11.39 11.90
CA ALA A 13 18.57 11.83 13.24
C ALA A 13 20.05 11.55 13.52
N TRP A 14 20.52 10.35 13.16
CA TRP A 14 21.92 9.98 13.32
C TRP A 14 22.84 10.85 12.45
N SER A 15 22.44 11.13 11.21
CA SER A 15 23.20 12.02 10.31
C SER A 15 23.30 13.44 10.87
N LEU A 16 22.22 13.98 11.45
CA LEU A 16 22.23 15.29 12.10
C LEU A 16 23.15 15.32 13.32
N ALA A 17 23.08 14.29 14.17
CA ALA A 17 23.95 14.15 15.33
C ALA A 17 25.44 14.10 14.94
N LEU A 18 25.79 13.33 13.89
CA LEU A 18 27.16 13.26 13.36
C LEU A 18 27.63 14.60 12.78
N ALA A 19 26.73 15.41 12.24
CA ALA A 19 27.01 16.76 11.77
C ALA A 19 27.07 17.80 12.90
N GLY A 20 26.92 17.39 14.17
CA GLY A 20 26.90 18.29 15.33
C GLY A 20 25.59 19.09 15.50
N ARG A 21 24.56 18.79 14.70
CA ARG A 21 23.27 19.51 14.66
C ARG A 21 22.25 18.90 15.63
N TRP A 22 22.63 18.75 16.89
CA TRP A 22 21.81 18.08 17.92
C TRP A 22 20.47 18.77 18.18
N SER A 23 20.41 20.10 18.04
CA SER A 23 19.17 20.88 18.20
C SER A 23 18.12 20.59 17.13
N GLU A 24 18.51 19.99 16.01
CA GLU A 24 17.63 19.68 14.88
C GLU A 24 17.19 18.21 14.88
N VAL A 25 17.68 17.40 15.81
CA VAL A 25 17.25 16.01 15.95
C VAL A 25 15.80 16.00 16.42
N PRO A 26 14.86 15.39 15.66
CA PRO A 26 13.46 15.36 16.04
C PRO A 26 13.28 14.58 17.34
N GLN A 27 12.41 15.07 18.20
CA GLN A 27 12.04 14.37 19.41
C GLN A 27 11.26 13.09 19.06
N LEU A 28 11.52 12.01 19.80
CA LEU A 28 10.76 10.78 19.65
C LEU A 28 9.39 10.91 20.32
N GLN A 29 8.34 10.41 19.66
CA GLN A 29 7.02 10.19 20.24
C GLN A 29 6.71 8.70 20.36
N GLY A 30 5.80 8.34 21.28
CA GLY A 30 5.40 6.95 21.51
C GLY A 30 6.49 6.08 22.15
N VAL A 31 7.35 6.67 22.99
CA VAL A 31 8.41 5.96 23.73
C VAL A 31 7.85 5.30 24.99
N HIS A 32 6.96 6.00 25.68
CA HIS A 32 6.37 5.56 26.95
C HIS A 32 4.86 5.27 26.85
N GLU A 33 4.23 5.75 25.79
CA GLU A 33 2.79 5.62 25.52
C GLU A 33 2.64 4.90 24.19
N ASP A 34 1.77 3.89 24.13
CA ASP A 34 1.42 3.27 22.88
C ASP A 34 0.34 4.11 22.19
N LEU A 35 0.77 4.92 21.21
CA LEU A 35 -0.13 5.78 20.44
C LEU A 35 -1.16 4.97 19.64
N LEU A 36 -0.90 3.68 19.37
CA LEU A 36 -1.87 2.82 18.68
C LEU A 36 -2.92 2.25 19.63
N ASP A 37 -2.61 2.06 20.91
CA ASP A 37 -3.63 1.71 21.91
C ASP A 37 -4.67 2.84 22.04
N GLU A 38 -4.25 4.10 21.93
CA GLU A 38 -5.17 5.24 21.88
C GLU A 38 -6.04 5.25 20.61
N ALA A 39 -5.50 4.76 19.49
CA ALA A 39 -6.23 4.61 18.24
C ALA A 39 -7.33 3.56 18.41
N ASP A 40 -6.98 2.39 18.96
CA ASP A 40 -7.91 1.29 19.24
C ASP A 40 -8.99 1.71 20.25
N ALA A 41 -8.66 2.51 21.26
CA ALA A 41 -9.64 3.02 22.22
C ALA A 41 -10.67 3.97 21.59
N ARG A 42 -10.34 4.60 20.46
CA ARG A 42 -11.25 5.47 19.69
C ARG A 42 -12.05 4.71 18.64
N PHE A 43 -11.75 3.44 18.41
CA PHE A 43 -12.47 2.63 17.44
C PHE A 43 -13.92 2.41 17.87
N ASP A 44 -14.86 2.85 17.02
CA ASP A 44 -16.27 2.51 17.13
C ASP A 44 -16.66 1.56 15.99
N PRO A 45 -16.95 0.27 16.27
CA PRO A 45 -17.31 -0.72 15.25
C PRO A 45 -18.63 -0.41 14.53
N ASP A 46 -19.47 0.46 15.10
CA ASP A 46 -20.76 0.85 14.50
C ASP A 46 -20.63 2.06 13.56
N GLN A 47 -19.47 2.73 13.53
CA GLN A 47 -19.26 3.95 12.74
C GLN A 47 -19.07 3.67 11.24
N GLU A 48 -18.24 2.66 10.88
CA GLU A 48 -18.05 2.27 9.48
C GLU A 48 -17.62 0.80 9.33
N PRO A 49 -18.29 0.00 8.46
CA PRO A 49 -17.86 -1.36 8.20
C PRO A 49 -16.57 -1.40 7.37
N TYR A 50 -15.64 -2.26 7.77
CA TYR A 50 -14.41 -2.49 7.01
C TYR A 50 -14.72 -2.97 5.58
N CYS A 51 -14.24 -2.21 4.58
CA CYS A 51 -14.58 -2.42 3.17
C CYS A 51 -14.16 -3.81 2.62
N LEU A 52 -13.15 -4.44 3.22
CA LEU A 52 -12.67 -5.77 2.84
C LEU A 52 -13.09 -6.89 3.81
N ALA A 53 -14.05 -6.65 4.70
CA ALA A 53 -14.53 -7.66 5.67
C ALA A 53 -14.95 -8.97 4.98
N GLN A 54 -15.60 -8.89 3.82
CA GLN A 54 -16.04 -10.06 3.04
C GLN A 54 -14.89 -10.82 2.36
N ALA A 55 -13.76 -10.14 2.11
CA ALA A 55 -12.57 -10.72 1.49
C ALA A 55 -11.63 -11.39 2.51
N GLN A 56 -11.89 -11.23 3.83
CA GLN A 56 -11.07 -11.83 4.88
C GLN A 56 -11.08 -13.36 4.80
N LEU A 57 -9.87 -13.94 4.80
CA LEU A 57 -9.69 -15.39 4.85
C LEU A 57 -9.86 -15.89 6.29
N LYS A 58 -11.03 -16.47 6.59
CA LYS A 58 -11.34 -17.04 7.91
C LYS A 58 -11.49 -18.56 7.86
N GLY A 59 -11.21 -19.23 8.99
CA GLY A 59 -11.43 -20.66 9.22
C GLY A 59 -10.78 -21.58 8.17
N LEU A 60 -11.57 -22.49 7.58
CA LEU A 60 -11.09 -23.48 6.61
C LEU A 60 -10.51 -22.85 5.33
N LYS A 61 -10.96 -21.65 4.92
CA LYS A 61 -10.39 -20.93 3.77
C LYS A 61 -8.95 -20.53 4.03
N LEU A 62 -8.63 -20.10 5.26
CA LEU A 62 -7.28 -19.74 5.69
C LEU A 62 -6.37 -20.98 5.72
N LEU A 63 -6.84 -22.09 6.30
CA LEU A 63 -6.07 -23.35 6.30
C LEU A 63 -5.77 -23.83 4.87
N ARG A 64 -6.76 -23.81 3.98
CA ARG A 64 -6.59 -24.18 2.58
C ARG A 64 -5.63 -23.24 1.85
N PHE A 65 -5.67 -21.94 2.15
CA PHE A 65 -4.72 -20.97 1.64
C PHE A 65 -3.30 -21.29 2.13
N GLY A 66 -3.11 -21.51 3.43
CA GLY A 66 -1.83 -21.84 4.04
C GLY A 66 -1.19 -23.10 3.44
N LEU A 67 -1.96 -24.18 3.31
CA LEU A 67 -1.50 -25.43 2.68
C LEU A 67 -1.08 -25.22 1.21
N ARG A 68 -1.88 -24.47 0.44
CA ARG A 68 -1.55 -24.15 -0.97
C ARG A 68 -0.33 -23.25 -1.08
N PHE A 69 -0.20 -22.27 -0.19
CA PHE A 69 0.94 -21.37 -0.12
C PHE A 69 2.21 -22.15 0.18
N PHE A 70 2.19 -22.98 1.24
CA PHE A 70 3.31 -23.82 1.63
C PHE A 70 3.73 -24.78 0.52
N SER A 71 2.78 -25.54 -0.04
CA SER A 71 3.04 -26.42 -1.18
C SER A 71 3.66 -25.67 -2.36
N ARG A 72 3.11 -24.51 -2.75
CA ARG A 72 3.68 -23.71 -3.85
C ARG A 72 5.08 -23.19 -3.52
N THR A 73 5.37 -22.84 -2.28
CA THR A 73 6.68 -22.33 -1.88
C THR A 73 7.72 -23.44 -1.87
N CYS A 74 7.40 -24.62 -1.33
CA CYS A 74 8.32 -25.75 -1.28
C CYS A 74 8.59 -26.38 -2.65
N PHE A 75 7.60 -26.41 -3.54
CA PHE A 75 7.70 -27.10 -4.84
C PHE A 75 7.91 -26.17 -6.05
N ARG A 76 8.08 -24.85 -5.85
CA ARG A 76 8.38 -23.92 -6.96
C ARG A 76 9.85 -23.98 -7.37
N ARG A 77 10.10 -23.84 -8.67
CA ARG A 77 11.45 -23.61 -9.22
C ARG A 77 12.09 -22.37 -8.57
N LYS A 78 13.42 -22.37 -8.47
CA LYS A 78 14.21 -21.23 -7.98
C LYS A 78 13.78 -19.96 -8.71
N LYS A 79 13.45 -18.92 -7.94
CA LYS A 79 13.23 -17.57 -8.47
C LYS A 79 14.61 -16.91 -8.61
N GLU A 80 14.86 -16.30 -9.76
CA GLU A 80 16.03 -15.45 -9.93
C GLU A 80 15.64 -14.02 -9.54
N LEU A 81 16.50 -13.39 -8.74
CA LEU A 81 16.33 -11.99 -8.36
C LEU A 81 17.08 -11.15 -9.39
N GLY A 82 16.34 -10.31 -10.12
CA GLY A 82 16.89 -9.36 -11.08
C GLY A 82 16.49 -7.94 -10.71
N MET A 83 17.36 -6.98 -11.05
CA MET A 83 17.04 -5.56 -10.97
C MET A 83 16.49 -5.10 -12.31
N LEU A 84 15.31 -4.48 -12.30
CA LEU A 84 14.74 -3.82 -13.47
C LEU A 84 14.90 -2.31 -13.32
N TYR A 85 15.59 -1.67 -14.27
CA TYR A 85 15.70 -0.22 -14.33
C TYR A 85 14.55 0.34 -15.17
N LEU A 86 13.78 1.25 -14.58
CA LEU A 86 12.67 1.95 -15.24
C LEU A 86 13.04 3.44 -15.38
N PRO A 87 13.39 3.92 -16.58
CA PRO A 87 13.70 5.33 -16.79
C PRO A 87 12.50 6.23 -16.47
N SER A 88 12.75 7.45 -15.97
CA SER A 88 11.68 8.43 -15.70
C SER A 88 10.84 8.77 -16.94
N SER A 89 11.45 8.78 -18.13
CA SER A 89 10.74 8.98 -19.40
C SER A 89 9.73 7.85 -19.69
N PHE A 90 10.07 6.62 -19.34
CA PHE A 90 9.18 5.46 -19.47
C PHE A 90 7.99 5.57 -18.51
N VAL A 91 8.24 5.88 -17.23
CA VAL A 91 7.18 6.08 -16.23
C VAL A 91 6.26 7.24 -16.63
N SER A 92 6.83 8.34 -17.12
CA SER A 92 6.07 9.48 -17.62
C SER A 92 5.16 9.11 -18.79
N LYS A 93 5.64 8.28 -19.72
CA LYS A 93 4.84 7.77 -20.85
C LYS A 93 3.69 6.91 -20.36
N LEU A 94 3.94 6.00 -19.40
CA LEU A 94 2.87 5.19 -18.81
C LEU A 94 1.82 6.07 -18.13
N ARG A 95 2.23 7.08 -17.37
CA ARG A 95 1.30 8.02 -16.72
C ARG A 95 0.46 8.79 -17.74
N GLN A 96 1.06 9.23 -18.85
CA GLN A 96 0.32 9.87 -19.95
C GLN A 96 -0.69 8.91 -20.60
N GLU A 97 -0.31 7.66 -20.83
CA GLU A 97 -1.22 6.62 -21.35
C GLU A 97 -2.41 6.40 -20.40
N ALA A 98 -2.16 6.27 -19.10
CA ALA A 98 -3.21 6.13 -18.10
C ALA A 98 -4.17 7.33 -18.11
N LEU A 99 -3.66 8.56 -18.18
CA LEU A 99 -4.50 9.76 -18.25
C LEU A 99 -5.29 9.86 -19.56
N ASN A 100 -4.72 9.41 -20.68
CA ASN A 100 -5.40 9.38 -21.98
C ASN A 100 -6.55 8.36 -22.03
N ASP A 101 -6.42 7.25 -21.29
CA ASP A 101 -7.48 6.26 -21.14
C ASP A 101 -8.63 6.79 -20.29
N LEU A 102 -8.33 7.63 -19.29
CA LEU A 102 -9.28 8.16 -18.31
C LEU A 102 -9.96 9.46 -18.74
N LYS A 103 -10.06 9.74 -20.05
CA LYS A 103 -10.60 11.00 -20.59
C LYS A 103 -11.85 11.46 -19.82
N PRO A 104 -11.87 12.73 -19.34
CA PRO A 104 -12.83 13.19 -18.37
C PRO A 104 -14.25 13.10 -18.95
N SER A 105 -15.04 12.19 -18.41
CA SER A 105 -16.50 12.20 -18.59
C SER A 105 -17.19 13.10 -17.54
N SER A 106 -16.44 13.54 -16.53
CA SER A 106 -16.91 14.39 -15.42
C SER A 106 -16.03 15.64 -15.27
N SER A 107 -16.54 16.63 -14.53
CA SER A 107 -15.87 17.91 -14.25
C SER A 107 -14.69 17.83 -13.27
N GLU A 108 -14.38 16.65 -12.73
CA GLU A 108 -13.32 16.47 -11.73
C GLU A 108 -12.02 15.99 -12.37
N PRO A 109 -10.86 16.56 -11.98
CA PRO A 109 -9.58 16.15 -12.53
C PRO A 109 -9.22 14.74 -12.05
N VAL A 110 -9.07 13.81 -12.99
CA VAL A 110 -8.62 12.46 -12.70
C VAL A 110 -7.13 12.46 -12.37
N PHE A 111 -6.76 11.91 -11.22
CA PHE A 111 -5.37 11.80 -10.77
C PHE A 111 -4.93 10.34 -10.65
N VAL A 112 -3.73 10.04 -11.18
CA VAL A 112 -2.99 8.79 -10.94
C VAL A 112 -1.53 9.12 -10.63
N SER A 113 -0.96 8.45 -9.62
CA SER A 113 0.45 8.59 -9.25
C SER A 113 1.33 7.63 -10.06
N ASP A 114 2.64 7.87 -10.03
CA ASP A 114 3.62 6.94 -10.60
C ASP A 114 3.53 5.55 -9.93
N GLY A 115 3.21 5.49 -8.64
CA GLY A 115 3.00 4.22 -7.91
C GLY A 115 1.80 3.45 -8.44
N ASP A 116 0.67 4.12 -8.69
CA ASP A 116 -0.55 3.51 -9.23
C ASP A 116 -0.30 2.92 -10.63
N VAL A 117 0.40 3.70 -11.46
CA VAL A 117 0.76 3.34 -12.83
C VAL A 117 1.74 2.16 -12.86
N LEU A 118 2.75 2.15 -11.98
CA LEU A 118 3.69 1.04 -11.87
C LEU A 118 3.03 -0.24 -11.36
N CYS A 119 2.14 -0.14 -10.37
CA CYS A 119 1.35 -1.27 -9.88
C CYS A 119 0.42 -1.83 -10.95
N ALA A 120 -0.25 -0.97 -11.73
CA ALA A 120 -1.08 -1.39 -12.86
C ALA A 120 -0.25 -2.11 -13.93
N TRP A 121 0.94 -1.58 -14.25
CA TRP A 121 1.85 -2.17 -15.23
C TRP A 121 2.32 -3.56 -14.78
N ALA A 122 2.78 -3.69 -13.54
CA ALA A 122 3.17 -4.97 -12.96
C ALA A 122 2.00 -5.96 -12.89
N THR A 123 0.79 -5.48 -12.57
CA THR A 123 -0.44 -6.27 -12.52
C THR A 123 -0.79 -6.85 -13.88
N ARG A 124 -0.71 -6.06 -14.95
CA ARG A 124 -0.93 -6.51 -16.33
C ARG A 124 0.10 -7.54 -16.76
N MET A 125 1.37 -7.28 -16.49
CA MET A 125 2.45 -8.22 -16.77
C MET A 125 2.18 -9.57 -16.07
N MET A 126 1.86 -9.55 -14.78
CA MET A 126 1.55 -10.76 -14.01
C MET A 126 0.28 -11.46 -14.50
N ALA A 127 -0.78 -10.71 -14.81
CA ALA A 127 -2.04 -11.25 -15.32
C ALA A 127 -1.84 -11.97 -16.67
N SER A 128 -0.99 -11.45 -17.56
CA SER A 128 -0.68 -12.06 -18.87
C SER A 128 -0.05 -13.45 -18.75
N GLN A 129 0.64 -13.73 -17.63
CA GLN A 129 1.31 -15.00 -17.36
C GLN A 129 0.43 -15.97 -16.55
N GLN A 130 -0.80 -15.59 -16.18
CA GLN A 130 -1.72 -16.42 -15.41
C GLN A 130 -2.91 -16.88 -16.26
N GLY A 131 -3.50 -18.02 -15.91
CA GLY A 131 -4.76 -18.46 -16.52
C GLY A 131 -5.91 -17.51 -16.17
N LYS A 132 -6.81 -17.26 -17.14
CA LYS A 132 -7.86 -16.22 -17.18
C LYS A 132 -8.75 -16.03 -15.94
N GLN A 133 -8.80 -16.99 -15.02
CA GLN A 133 -9.68 -17.00 -13.84
C GLN A 133 -8.95 -16.85 -12.51
N ARG A 134 -7.62 -16.71 -12.52
CA ARG A 134 -6.88 -16.55 -11.25
C ARG A 134 -7.02 -15.11 -10.75
N PRO A 135 -7.30 -14.90 -9.46
CA PRO A 135 -7.27 -13.57 -8.87
C PRO A 135 -5.82 -13.06 -8.83
N VAL A 136 -5.67 -11.76 -9.06
CA VAL A 136 -4.43 -11.00 -8.91
C VAL A 136 -4.66 -10.03 -7.75
N LEU A 137 -3.82 -10.12 -6.73
CA LEU A 137 -3.87 -9.25 -5.57
C LEU A 137 -2.71 -8.26 -5.66
N VAL A 138 -3.03 -6.97 -5.61
CA VAL A 138 -2.05 -5.89 -5.47
C VAL A 138 -2.08 -5.45 -4.02
N LEU A 139 -0.93 -5.49 -3.36
CA LEU A 139 -0.76 -4.97 -2.00
C LEU A 139 0.07 -3.69 -2.10
N ASN A 140 -0.55 -2.56 -1.79
CA ASN A 140 0.12 -1.27 -1.67
C ASN A 140 0.34 -0.96 -0.20
N ILE A 141 1.61 -0.76 0.17
CA ILE A 141 1.98 -0.38 1.53
C ILE A 141 1.98 1.14 1.63
N PHE A 142 1.30 1.68 2.64
CA PHE A 142 1.30 3.09 2.98
C PHE A 142 1.58 3.29 4.46
N ASP A 143 1.99 4.50 4.82
CA ASP A 143 2.30 4.86 6.20
C ASP A 143 1.10 5.52 6.90
N ILE A 144 0.69 4.96 8.04
CA ILE A 144 -0.46 5.47 8.80
C ILE A 144 -0.16 6.79 9.53
N GLN A 145 1.10 7.17 9.77
CA GLN A 145 1.40 8.45 10.43
C GLN A 145 0.89 9.62 9.59
N SER A 146 0.96 9.48 8.25
CA SER A 146 0.43 10.47 7.31
C SER A 146 -1.10 10.54 7.23
N ARG A 147 -1.81 9.57 7.82
CA ARG A 147 -3.28 9.41 7.74
C ARG A 147 -3.95 9.68 9.09
N LEU A 148 -3.42 9.11 10.16
CA LEU A 148 -3.89 9.25 11.53
C LEU A 148 -3.37 10.53 12.19
N LYS A 149 -3.78 11.68 11.65
CA LYS A 149 -3.34 13.01 12.14
C LYS A 149 -3.86 13.33 13.54
N SER A 150 -4.89 12.63 14.00
CA SER A 150 -5.44 12.77 15.35
C SER A 150 -4.58 12.09 16.43
N ILE A 151 -3.62 11.25 16.02
CA ILE A 151 -2.78 10.40 16.88
C ILE A 151 -1.32 10.82 16.75
N PHE A 152 -0.81 10.96 15.53
CA PHE A 152 0.60 11.28 15.30
C PHE A 152 0.84 12.77 15.16
N ARG A 153 1.85 13.28 15.87
CA ARG A 153 2.35 14.65 15.71
C ARG A 153 3.38 14.70 14.58
N PRO A 154 3.19 15.50 13.52
CA PRO A 154 4.12 15.58 12.40
C PRO A 154 5.54 16.04 12.77
N GLU A 155 5.68 16.80 13.86
CA GLU A 155 6.96 17.37 14.31
C GLU A 155 7.82 16.35 15.07
N HIS A 156 7.22 15.26 15.54
CA HIS A 156 7.88 14.23 16.33
C HIS A 156 8.14 12.97 15.51
N ALA A 157 9.30 12.35 15.70
CA ALA A 157 9.63 11.10 15.04
C ALA A 157 8.95 9.92 15.75
N TYR A 158 8.14 9.15 15.03
CA TYR A 158 7.64 7.85 15.49
C TYR A 158 8.38 6.73 14.75
N VAL A 159 9.10 5.89 15.51
CA VAL A 159 10.05 4.92 14.97
C VAL A 159 9.55 3.48 14.94
N GLN A 160 8.34 3.22 15.43
CA GLN A 160 7.76 1.88 15.36
C GLN A 160 7.21 1.59 13.96
N ASN A 161 6.73 0.36 13.73
CA ASN A 161 6.18 -0.02 12.43
C ASN A 161 4.78 0.58 12.23
N THR A 162 4.64 1.42 11.22
CA THR A 162 3.40 2.12 10.84
C THR A 162 2.96 1.77 9.41
N ALA A 163 3.45 0.66 8.88
CA ALA A 163 3.09 0.17 7.55
C ALA A 163 1.70 -0.49 7.58
N PHE A 164 0.75 0.08 6.84
CA PHE A 164 -0.54 -0.53 6.53
C PHE A 164 -0.62 -0.91 5.05
N GLY A 165 -1.53 -1.83 4.73
CA GLY A 165 -1.70 -2.37 3.39
C GLY A 165 -3.09 -2.08 2.83
N SER A 166 -3.14 -1.39 1.69
CA SER A 166 -4.32 -1.37 0.83
C SER A 166 -4.26 -2.54 -0.15
N LEU A 167 -5.39 -3.23 -0.35
CA LEU A 167 -5.53 -4.36 -1.25
C LEU A 167 -6.44 -4.01 -2.42
N SER A 168 -5.93 -4.20 -3.62
CA SER A 168 -6.73 -4.20 -4.85
C SER A 168 -6.83 -5.61 -5.41
N ILE A 169 -8.05 -6.11 -5.57
CA ILE A 169 -8.31 -7.48 -6.04
C ILE A 169 -8.84 -7.42 -7.48
N PHE A 170 -8.16 -8.10 -8.39
CA PHE A 170 -8.53 -8.20 -9.80
C PHE A 170 -8.76 -9.64 -10.22
N LYS A 171 -9.60 -9.88 -11.23
CA LYS A 171 -9.54 -11.13 -12.01
C LYS A 171 -8.54 -10.97 -13.16
N SER A 172 -7.67 -11.94 -13.41
CA SER A 172 -6.70 -11.86 -14.53
C SER A 172 -7.35 -11.57 -15.89
N GLY A 173 -8.50 -12.18 -16.18
CA GLY A 173 -9.27 -11.89 -17.41
C GLY A 173 -9.90 -10.50 -17.45
N GLU A 174 -10.16 -9.87 -16.31
CA GLU A 174 -10.67 -8.51 -16.20
C GLU A 174 -9.57 -7.49 -16.51
N VAL A 175 -8.38 -7.66 -15.94
CA VAL A 175 -7.18 -6.81 -16.20
C VAL A 175 -6.84 -6.71 -17.69
N SER A 176 -7.12 -7.78 -18.45
CA SER A 176 -6.88 -7.83 -19.90
C SER A 176 -7.95 -7.11 -20.72
N ARG A 177 -9.11 -6.82 -20.13
CA ARG A 177 -10.27 -6.21 -20.80
C ARG A 177 -10.44 -4.73 -20.46
N THR A 178 -10.07 -4.33 -19.25
CA THR A 178 -10.06 -2.92 -18.83
C THR A 178 -8.94 -2.16 -19.53
N SER A 179 -9.03 -0.83 -19.57
CA SER A 179 -7.95 0.02 -20.04
C SER A 179 -6.80 0.08 -19.01
N PHE A 180 -5.63 0.57 -19.43
CA PHE A 180 -4.49 0.68 -18.54
C PHE A 180 -4.78 1.73 -17.46
N GLY A 181 -5.32 2.87 -17.89
CA GLY A 181 -5.77 3.93 -17.01
C GLY A 181 -6.81 3.47 -15.99
N GLU A 182 -7.84 2.73 -16.41
CA GLU A 182 -8.87 2.20 -15.49
C GLU A 182 -8.26 1.29 -14.41
N THR A 183 -7.27 0.47 -14.78
CA THR A 183 -6.60 -0.41 -13.82
C THR A 183 -5.81 0.41 -12.79
N ALA A 184 -5.05 1.42 -13.24
CA ALA A 184 -4.31 2.32 -12.36
C ALA A 184 -5.23 3.15 -11.46
N PHE A 185 -6.32 3.66 -12.03
CA PHE A 185 -7.30 4.45 -11.31
C PHE A 185 -8.00 3.63 -10.23
N ARG A 186 -8.40 2.38 -10.52
CA ARG A 186 -8.99 1.52 -9.50
C ARG A 186 -8.03 1.23 -8.34
N ILE A 187 -6.75 1.01 -8.62
CA ILE A 187 -5.73 0.85 -7.57
C ILE A 187 -5.67 2.09 -6.68
N ARG A 188 -5.78 3.27 -7.28
CA ARG A 188 -5.80 4.55 -6.57
C ARG A 188 -7.06 4.73 -5.72
N GLU A 189 -8.22 4.40 -6.27
CA GLU A 189 -9.50 4.45 -5.55
C GLU A 189 -9.49 3.50 -4.35
N ASP A 190 -9.07 2.25 -4.54
CA ASP A 190 -8.94 1.26 -3.46
C ASP A 190 -7.97 1.76 -2.36
N LEU A 191 -6.88 2.43 -2.74
CA LEU A 191 -5.93 3.04 -1.79
C LEU A 191 -6.57 4.20 -1.03
N ILE A 192 -7.27 5.10 -1.71
CA ILE A 192 -7.93 6.24 -1.06
C ILE A 192 -8.99 5.73 -0.08
N GLN A 193 -9.85 4.82 -0.54
CA GLN A 193 -10.92 4.25 0.28
C GLN A 193 -10.36 3.55 1.53
N GLN A 194 -9.31 2.72 1.39
CA GLN A 194 -8.75 1.95 2.50
C GLN A 194 -7.78 2.73 3.40
N SER A 195 -7.43 3.97 3.04
CA SER A 195 -6.48 4.78 3.82
C SER A 195 -7.13 5.96 4.54
N THR A 196 -8.47 5.99 4.63
CA THR A 196 -9.16 6.90 5.54
C THR A 196 -8.88 6.51 6.99
N GLU A 197 -8.98 7.47 7.91
CA GLU A 197 -8.74 7.22 9.33
C GLU A 197 -9.72 6.18 9.87
N GLU A 198 -10.98 6.27 9.48
CA GLU A 198 -12.06 5.37 9.84
C GLU A 198 -11.79 3.94 9.35
N GLN A 199 -11.33 3.76 8.10
CA GLN A 199 -11.04 2.43 7.56
C GLN A 199 -9.76 1.82 8.16
N ILE A 200 -8.78 2.64 8.55
CA ILE A 200 -7.59 2.16 9.27
C ILE A 200 -7.99 1.65 10.65
N LEU A 201 -8.87 2.35 11.36
CA LEU A 201 -9.36 1.95 12.68
C LEU A 201 -10.27 0.71 12.62
N ALA A 202 -10.98 0.50 11.50
CA ALA A 202 -11.91 -0.62 11.33
C ALA A 202 -11.28 -1.98 10.96
N GLN A 203 -9.97 -2.05 10.71
CA GLN A 203 -9.29 -3.21 10.14
C GLN A 203 -8.84 -4.25 11.19
#